data_AF-A0A7W9T2R4-F1
#
_entry.id   AF-A0A7W9T2R4-F1
#
_cell.length_a   1.000
_cell.length_b   1.000
_cell.length_c   1.000
_cell.angle_alpha   90.00
_cell.angle_beta   90.00
_cell.angle_gamma   90.00
#
_symmetry.space_group_name_H-M   'P 1'
#
loop_
_entity.id
_entity.type
_entity.pdbx_description
1 polymer ?
#
loop_
_entity_poly.entity_id
_entity_poly.type
_entity_poly.pdbx_seq_one_letter_code
_entity_poly.pdbx_strand_id
1 'polypeptide(L)' 'MSDTEVAFRAALHEEQFSTAAVLLAQLISARYSQQPLTLVQDIQLQRTCLDLLNQRSVSGAEALIKAAGQWQQH' A
#
# COMPACT_ATOMS: atom_id res chain seq x y z
N MET A 1 -2.33 7.43 -14.47
CA MET A 1 -2.27 6.39 -13.41
C MET A 1 -1.01 5.58 -13.65
N SER A 2 -0.19 5.35 -12.62
CA SER A 2 1.00 4.50 -12.76
C SER A 2 0.59 3.03 -12.87
N ASP A 3 1.36 2.21 -13.59
CA ASP A 3 1.11 0.77 -13.74
C ASP A 3 0.94 0.04 -12.39
N THR A 4 1.69 0.46 -11.36
CA THR A 4 1.56 -0.06 -9.99
C THR A 4 0.19 0.20 -9.37
N GLU A 5 -0.45 1.34 -9.68
CA GLU A 5 -1.80 1.69 -9.19
C GLU A 5 -2.89 0.86 -9.86
N VAL A 6 -2.73 0.59 -11.16
CA VAL A 6 -3.62 -0.29 -11.91
C VAL A 6 -3.48 -1.73 -11.41
N ALA A 7 -2.25 -2.22 -11.24
CA ALA A 7 -1.98 -3.54 -10.69
C ALA A 7 -2.53 -3.69 -9.25
N PHE A 8 -2.37 -2.67 -8.41
CA PHE A 8 -2.91 -2.66 -7.05
C PHE A 8 -4.44 -2.77 -7.06
N ARG A 9 -5.11 -1.96 -7.88
CA ARG A 9 -6.58 -1.99 -8.01
C ARG A 9 -7.07 -3.36 -8.50
N ALA A 10 -6.36 -3.96 -9.45
CA ALA A 10 -6.67 -5.31 -9.94
C ALA A 10 -6.49 -6.37 -8.84
N ALA A 11 -5.34 -6.38 -8.17
CA ALA A 11 -5.06 -7.32 -7.08
C ALA A 11 -6.06 -7.18 -5.91
N LEU A 12 -6.48 -5.95 -5.59
CA LEU A 12 -7.51 -5.71 -4.59
C LEU A 12 -8.88 -6.25 -5.02
N HIS A 13 -9.24 -6.08 -6.30
CA HIS A 13 -10.50 -6.58 -6.85
C HIS A 13 -10.55 -8.12 -6.89
N GLU A 14 -9.42 -8.75 -7.18
CA GLU A 14 -9.27 -10.21 -7.18
C GLU A 14 -9.04 -10.80 -5.78
N GLU A 15 -9.22 -10.01 -4.72
CA GLU A 15 -9.02 -10.42 -3.31
C GLU A 15 -7.61 -10.98 -3.02
N GLN A 16 -6.63 -10.64 -3.86
CA GLN A 16 -5.23 -11.03 -3.70
C GLN A 16 -4.53 -10.09 -2.69
N PHE A 17 -4.96 -10.12 -1.43
CA PHE A 17 -4.55 -9.15 -0.40
C PHE A 17 -3.03 -9.09 -0.17
N SER A 18 -2.33 -10.22 -0.22
CA SER A 18 -0.86 -10.24 -0.10
C SER A 18 -0.18 -9.47 -1.24
N THR A 19 -0.64 -9.69 -2.47
CA THR A 19 -0.14 -9.00 -3.67
C THR A 19 -0.52 -7.52 -3.63
N ALA A 20 -1.75 -7.21 -3.25
CA ALA A 20 -2.24 -5.85 -3.09
C ALA A 20 -1.45 -5.08 -2.02
N ALA A 21 -1.05 -5.72 -0.92
CA ALA A 21 -0.24 -5.09 0.14
C ALA A 21 1.13 -4.66 -0.37
N VAL A 22 1.80 -5.53 -1.13
CA VAL A 22 3.11 -5.24 -1.72
C VAL A 22 3.01 -4.12 -2.75
N LEU A 23 1.99 -4.16 -3.61
CA LEU A 23 1.77 -3.12 -4.62
C LEU A 23 1.42 -1.77 -3.97
N LEU A 24 0.62 -1.78 -2.91
CA LEU A 24 0.30 -0.59 -2.13
C LEU A 24 1.56 0.02 -1.51
N ALA A 25 2.41 -0.80 -0.88
CA ALA A 25 3.68 -0.34 -0.30
C ALA A 25 4.61 0.29 -1.34
N GLN A 26 4.74 -0.33 -2.52
CA GLN A 26 5.51 0.23 -3.65
C GLN A 26 4.95 1.57 -4.11
N LEU A 27 3.61 1.69 -4.16
CA LEU A 27 2.92 2.91 -4.56
C LEU A 27 3.18 4.05 -3.57
N ILE A 28 3.14 3.77 -2.27
CA ILE A 28 3.45 4.75 -1.22
C ILE A 28 4.92 5.15 -1.27
N SER A 29 5.83 4.18 -1.38
CA SER A 29 7.27 4.43 -1.52
C SER A 29 7.55 5.33 -2.73
N ALA A 30 7.01 5.00 -3.90
CA ALA A 30 7.20 5.79 -5.11
C ALA A 30 6.57 7.20 -5.05
N ARG A 31 5.48 7.37 -4.30
CA ARG A 31 4.69 8.62 -4.28
C ARG A 31 5.12 9.59 -3.19
N TYR A 32 5.63 9.08 -2.07
CA TYR A 32 5.90 9.89 -0.88
C TYR A 32 7.36 9.83 -0.41
N SER A 33 8.13 8.81 -0.80
CA SER A 33 9.53 8.71 -0.39
C SER A 33 10.45 9.36 -1.42
N GLN A 34 11.02 10.52 -1.06
CA GLN A 34 12.08 11.17 -1.83
C GLN A 34 13.43 10.43 -1.71
N GLN A 35 13.56 9.54 -0.72
CA GLN A 35 14.72 8.69 -0.48
C GLN A 35 14.25 7.24 -0.35
N PRO A 36 15.04 6.25 -0.80
CA PRO A 36 14.65 4.84 -0.69
C PRO A 36 14.42 4.49 0.79
N LEU A 37 13.27 3.87 1.08
CA LEU A 37 12.97 3.35 2.41
C LEU A 37 14.04 2.35 2.84
N THR A 38 14.42 2.40 4.11
CA THR A 38 15.27 1.34 4.68
C THR A 38 14.53 0.01 4.68
N LEU A 39 15.25 -1.12 4.70
CA LEU A 39 14.65 -2.46 4.73
C LEU A 39 13.59 -2.61 5.86
N VAL A 40 13.87 -2.02 7.03
CA VAL A 40 12.96 -2.06 8.18
C VAL A 40 11.68 -1.26 7.92
N GLN A 41 11.80 -0.08 7.32
CA GLN A 41 10.68 0.76 6.93
C GLN A 41 9.82 0.09 5.86
N ASP A 42 10.44 -0.57 4.88
CA ASP A 42 9.73 -1.29 3.83
C ASP A 42 8.92 -2.46 4.40
N ILE A 43 9.51 -3.26 5.29
CA ILE A 43 8.80 -4.36 5.98
C ILE A 43 7.64 -3.84 6.84
N GLN A 44 7.85 -2.73 7.57
CA GLN A 44 6.80 -2.12 8.39
C GLN A 44 5.65 -1.58 7.54
N LEU A 45 5.97 -0.94 6.41
CA LEU A 45 4.99 -0.42 5.46
C LEU A 45 4.17 -1.56 4.83
N GLN A 46 4.83 -2.61 4.35
CA GLN A 46 4.15 -3.79 3.80
C GLN A 46 3.22 -4.44 4.83
N ARG A 47 3.67 -4.58 6.08
CA ARG A 47 2.85 -5.18 7.15
C ARG A 47 1.66 -4.29 7.51
N THR A 48 1.85 -2.98 7.55
CA THR A 48 0.76 -2.01 7.75
C THR A 48 -0.26 -2.06 6.61
N CYS A 49 0.21 -2.13 5.37
CA CYS A 49 -0.65 -2.28 4.19
C CYS A 49 -1.46 -3.58 4.25
N LEU A 50 -0.82 -4.68 4.64
CA LEU A 50 -1.49 -5.97 4.80
C LEU A 50 -2.52 -5.95 5.94
N ASP A 51 -2.21 -5.30 7.06
CA ASP A 51 -3.14 -5.15 8.18
C ASP A 51 -4.35 -4.32 7.76
N LEU A 52 -4.14 -3.20 7.06
CA LEU A 52 -5.21 -2.36 6.49
C LEU A 52 -6.09 -3.12 5.50
N LEU A 53 -5.52 -4.02 4.70
CA LEU A 53 -6.26 -4.87 3.76
C LEU A 53 -7.05 -5.98 4.47
N ASN A 54 -6.50 -6.55 5.54
CA ASN A 54 -7.19 -7.55 6.37
C ASN A 54 -8.27 -6.92 7.25
N GLN A 55 -8.10 -5.66 7.64
CA GLN A 55 -9.14 -4.86 8.25
C GLN A 55 -10.19 -4.55 7.17
N ARG A 56 -11.19 -5.44 7.06
CA ARG A 56 -12.38 -5.40 6.18
C ARG A 56 -13.18 -4.08 6.14
N SER A 57 -12.75 -3.07 6.88
CA SER A 57 -13.41 -1.77 7.05
C SER A 57 -12.87 -0.67 6.12
N VAL A 58 -11.78 -0.87 5.38
CA VAL A 58 -11.24 0.18 4.51
C VAL A 58 -11.93 0.16 3.14
N SER A 59 -12.79 1.17 2.90
CA SER A 59 -13.58 1.33 1.68
C SER A 59 -12.72 1.65 0.44
N GLY A 60 -12.16 0.62 -0.17
CA GLY A 60 -11.62 0.66 -1.53
C GLY A 60 -10.19 1.20 -1.67
N ALA A 61 -9.66 1.07 -2.88
CA ALA A 61 -8.26 1.34 -3.24
C ALA A 61 -7.77 2.73 -2.82
N GLU A 62 -8.58 3.78 -2.99
CA GLU A 62 -8.17 5.15 -2.61
C GLU A 62 -8.11 5.36 -1.10
N ALA A 63 -9.02 4.75 -0.34
CA ALA A 63 -8.96 4.83 1.12
C ALA A 63 -7.72 4.12 1.66
N LEU A 64 -7.33 2.99 1.06
CA LEU A 64 -6.10 2.26 1.39
C LEU A 64 -4.84 3.06 1.05
N ILE A 65 -4.79 3.70 -0.12
CA ILE A 65 -3.67 4.58 -0.52
C ILE A 65 -3.56 5.77 0.45
N LYS A 66 -4.69 6.37 0.82
CA LYS A 66 -4.69 7.51 1.76
C LYS A 66 -4.28 7.09 3.17
N ALA A 67 -4.77 5.95 3.66
CA ALA A 67 -4.42 5.40 4.97
C ALA A 67 -2.94 5.01 5.05
N ALA A 68 -2.41 4.34 4.02
CA ALA A 68 -1.00 3.98 3.96
C ALA A 68 -0.09 5.22 3.77
N GLY A 69 -0.56 6.28 3.10
CA GLY A 69 0.17 7.55 3.01
C GLY A 69 0.32 8.29 4.34
N GLN A 70 -0.59 8.07 5.30
CA GLN A 70 -0.47 8.65 6.65
C GLN A 70 0.67 8.02 7.47
N TRP A 71 1.11 6.80 7.12
CA TRP A 71 2.22 6.12 7.79
C TRP A 71 3.53 6.91 7.66
N GLN A 72 3.78 7.56 6.52
CA GLN A 72 5.05 8.28 6.30
C GLN A 72 5.12 9.65 6.98
N GLN A 73 4.04 10.10 7.65
CA GLN A 73 3.98 11.37 8.38
C GLN A 73 4.32 11.21 9.88
N HIS A 74 4.55 9.98 10.35
CA HIS A 74 5.03 9.64 11.70
C HIS A 74 6.47 9.14 11.64
#